data_AF-A0A3R7ND25-F1
#
_entry.id   AF-A0A3R7ND25-F1
#
_cell.length_a   1.000
_cell.length_b   1.000
_cell.length_c   1.000
_cell.angle_alpha   90.00
_cell.angle_beta   90.00
_cell.angle_gamma   90.00
#
_symmetry.space_group_name_H-M   'P 1'
#
loop_
_entity.id
_entity.type
_entity.pdbx_description
1 polymer ?
#
loop_
_entity_poly.entity_id
_entity_poly.type
_entity_poly.pdbx_seq_one_letter_code
_entity_poly.pdbx_strand_id
1 'polypeptide(L)'
;MSRYGLSKALKRPAVAELLADTQARFVTDVESKRAVLRARVFDVAAEMLNDEKTDDRVKLKLIELLMGDGKAPTVAVNIDASTNVGGGYEFVRPGTRIVEILRDRGGFHLLL
;
A
#
# COMPACT_ATOMS: atom_id res chain seq x y z
N MET A 1 3.10 -34.91 -9.63
CA MET A 1 3.88 -34.29 -8.54
C MET A 1 3.32 -34.76 -7.21
N SER A 2 4.15 -35.22 -6.26
CA SER A 2 3.65 -35.59 -4.92
C SER A 2 3.49 -34.33 -4.05
N ARG A 3 2.44 -34.29 -3.22
CA ARG A 3 2.20 -33.15 -2.30
C ARG A 3 3.39 -32.89 -1.36
N TYR A 4 4.11 -33.94 -0.99
CA TYR A 4 5.30 -33.86 -0.14
C TYR A 4 6.51 -33.23 -0.85
N GLY A 5 6.69 -33.50 -2.15
CA GLY A 5 7.75 -32.87 -2.95
C GLY A 5 7.53 -31.36 -3.12
N LEU A 6 6.28 -30.95 -3.33
CA LEU A 6 5.89 -29.54 -3.43
C LEU A 6 6.15 -28.80 -2.10
N SER A 7 5.71 -29.36 -0.96
CA SER A 7 5.87 -28.70 0.34
C SER A 7 7.35 -28.54 0.73
N LYS A 8 8.20 -29.51 0.37
CA LYS A 8 9.65 -29.41 0.56
C LYS A 8 10.28 -28.35 -0.36
N ALA A 9 9.80 -28.22 -1.60
CA ALA A 9 10.30 -27.22 -2.54
C ALA A 9 9.93 -25.79 -2.12
N LEU A 10 8.71 -25.57 -1.63
CA LEU A 10 8.23 -24.27 -1.15
C LEU A 10 9.01 -23.74 0.07
N LYS A 11 9.59 -24.64 0.87
CA LYS A 11 10.44 -24.26 2.02
C LYS A 11 11.84 -23.81 1.62
N ARG A 12 12.24 -23.95 0.36
CA ARG A 12 13.55 -23.49 -0.12
C ARG A 12 13.52 -21.96 -0.24
N PRO A 13 14.53 -21.24 0.28
CA PRO A 13 14.51 -19.78 0.30
C PRO A 13 14.37 -19.17 -1.10
N ALA A 14 15.10 -19.69 -2.09
CA ALA A 14 15.01 -19.22 -3.48
C ALA A 14 13.60 -19.40 -4.11
N VAL A 15 12.86 -20.44 -3.71
CA VAL A 15 11.51 -20.69 -4.22
C VAL A 15 10.50 -19.77 -3.52
N ALA A 16 10.66 -19.56 -2.22
CA ALA A 16 9.83 -18.65 -1.45
C ALA A 16 10.01 -17.19 -1.92
N GLU A 17 11.24 -16.77 -2.19
CA GLU A 17 11.56 -15.43 -2.72
C GLU A 17 10.99 -15.22 -4.12
N LEU A 18 11.17 -16.19 -5.02
CA LEU A 18 10.57 -16.13 -6.36
C LEU A 18 9.04 -16.04 -6.31
N LEU A 19 8.40 -16.80 -5.40
CA LEU A 19 6.95 -16.73 -5.21
C LEU A 19 6.50 -15.38 -4.69
N ALA A 20 7.21 -14.82 -3.70
CA ALA A 20 6.90 -13.50 -3.15
C ALA A 20 7.02 -12.40 -4.23
N ASP A 21 8.09 -12.43 -5.03
CA ASP A 21 8.29 -11.50 -6.14
C ASP A 21 7.20 -11.66 -7.22
N THR A 22 6.86 -12.90 -7.58
CA THR A 22 5.78 -13.18 -8.54
C THR A 22 4.43 -12.66 -8.04
N GLN A 23 4.13 -12.85 -6.75
CA GLN A 23 2.90 -12.32 -6.13
C GLN A 23 2.89 -10.79 -6.12
N ALA A 24 4.01 -10.15 -5.76
CA ALA A 24 4.12 -8.70 -5.74
C ALA A 24 3.91 -8.08 -7.13
N ARG A 25 4.52 -8.67 -8.17
CA ARG A 25 4.31 -8.26 -9.56
C ARG A 25 2.86 -8.40 -9.98
N PHE A 26 2.24 -9.54 -9.66
CA PHE A 26 0.83 -9.77 -9.97
C PHE A 26 -0.09 -8.74 -9.31
N VAL A 27 0.10 -8.45 -8.02
CA VAL A 27 -0.68 -7.43 -7.32
C VAL A 27 -0.50 -6.06 -7.96
N THR A 28 0.74 -5.69 -8.28
CA THR A 28 1.06 -4.42 -8.93
C THR A 28 0.37 -4.30 -10.29
N ASP A 29 0.42 -5.36 -11.11
CA ASP A 29 -0.24 -5.40 -12.42
C ASP A 29 -1.76 -5.26 -12.30
N VAL A 30 -2.37 -5.92 -11.32
CA VAL A 30 -3.82 -5.82 -11.09
C VAL A 30 -4.21 -4.42 -10.61
N GLU A 31 -3.47 -3.85 -9.66
CA GLU A 31 -3.72 -2.49 -9.17
C GLU A 31 -3.55 -1.45 -10.29
N SER A 32 -2.58 -1.64 -11.19
CA SER A 32 -2.39 -0.74 -12.35
C SER A 32 -3.61 -0.68 -13.27
N LYS A 33 -4.39 -1.78 -13.35
CA LYS A 33 -5.59 -1.88 -14.20
C LYS A 33 -6.87 -1.50 -13.47
N ARG A 34 -6.80 -1.30 -12.15
CA ARG A 34 -7.97 -1.10 -11.30
C ARG A 34 -8.80 0.11 -11.71
N ALA A 35 -8.15 1.23 -12.04
CA ALA A 35 -8.84 2.45 -12.47
C ALA A 35 -9.64 2.23 -13.77
N VAL A 36 -9.02 1.57 -14.77
CA VAL A 36 -9.66 1.29 -16.07
C VAL A 36 -10.81 0.31 -15.91
N LEU A 37 -10.61 -0.76 -15.14
CA LEU A 37 -11.67 -1.73 -14.87
C LEU A 37 -12.84 -1.08 -14.10
N ARG A 38 -12.55 -0.19 -13.15
CA ARG A 38 -13.57 0.56 -12.41
C ARG A 38 -14.37 1.48 -13.34
N ALA A 39 -13.71 2.22 -14.22
CA ALA A 39 -14.38 3.03 -15.23
C ALA A 39 -15.33 2.19 -16.09
N ARG A 40 -14.87 1.03 -16.57
CA ARG A 40 -15.71 0.11 -17.35
C ARG A 40 -16.90 -0.44 -16.57
N VAL A 41 -16.75 -0.69 -15.27
CA VAL A 41 -17.87 -1.09 -14.41
C VAL A 41 -18.92 0.02 -14.34
N PHE A 42 -18.51 1.29 -14.30
CA PHE A 42 -19.47 2.40 -14.30
C PHE A 42 -20.20 2.56 -15.62
N ASP A 43 -19.54 2.34 -16.75
CA ASP A 43 -20.20 2.34 -18.06
C ASP A 43 -21.31 1.27 -18.12
N VAL A 44 -21.00 0.05 -17.68
CA VAL A 44 -21.96 -1.06 -17.63
C VAL A 44 -23.08 -0.77 -16.63
N ALA A 45 -22.77 -0.21 -15.46
CA ALA A 45 -23.78 0.17 -14.47
C ALA A 45 -24.75 1.22 -15.01
N ALA A 46 -24.24 2.20 -15.76
CA ALA A 46 -25.07 3.23 -16.40
C ALA A 46 -25.99 2.62 -17.48
N GLU A 47 -25.48 1.68 -18.28
CA GLU A 47 -26.28 0.95 -19.26
C GLU A 47 -27.40 0.15 -18.59
N MET A 48 -27.08 -0.62 -17.54
CA MET A 48 -28.05 -1.43 -16.81
C MET A 48 -29.15 -0.61 -16.12
N LEU A 49 -28.85 0.62 -15.68
CA LEU A 49 -29.85 1.50 -15.09
C LEU A 49 -30.92 1.94 -16.10
N ASN A 50 -30.51 2.14 -17.35
CA ASN A 50 -31.38 2.53 -18.45
C ASN A 50 -32.15 1.35 -19.06
N ASP A 51 -31.77 0.11 -18.76
CA ASP A 51 -32.50 -1.08 -19.21
C ASP A 51 -33.79 -1.28 -18.37
N GLU A 52 -34.91 -1.43 -19.05
CA GLU A 52 -36.22 -1.73 -18.45
C GLU A 52 -36.29 -3.13 -17.84
N LYS A 53 -35.43 -4.06 -18.29
CA LYS A 53 -35.39 -5.45 -17.79
C LYS A 53 -34.63 -5.60 -16.48
N THR A 54 -33.87 -4.59 -16.07
CA THR A 54 -33.12 -4.62 -14.82
C THR A 54 -34.08 -4.44 -13.64
N ASP A 55 -34.05 -5.39 -12.71
CA ASP A 55 -34.82 -5.34 -11.45
C ASP A 55 -34.50 -4.05 -10.65
N ASP A 56 -35.53 -3.38 -10.14
CA ASP A 56 -35.42 -2.17 -9.31
C ASP A 56 -34.48 -2.35 -8.13
N ARG A 57 -34.42 -3.55 -7.53
CA ARG A 57 -33.48 -3.87 -6.44
C ARG A 57 -32.02 -3.82 -6.90
N VAL A 58 -31.76 -4.21 -8.14
CA VAL A 58 -30.42 -4.13 -8.74
C VAL A 58 -30.11 -2.67 -9.09
N LYS A 59 -31.08 -1.92 -9.62
CA LYS A 59 -30.92 -0.49 -9.92
C LYS A 59 -30.55 0.33 -8.68
N LEU A 60 -31.23 0.11 -7.54
CA LEU A 60 -30.92 0.79 -6.29
C LEU A 60 -29.46 0.55 -5.86
N LYS A 61 -28.96 -0.70 -5.95
CA LYS A 61 -27.57 -1.02 -5.64
C LYS A 61 -26.58 -0.38 -6.60
N LEU A 62 -26.91 -0.30 -7.88
CA LEU A 62 -26.06 0.36 -8.87
C LEU A 62 -25.98 1.87 -8.61
N ILE A 63 -27.10 2.50 -8.24
CA ILE A 63 -27.14 3.92 -7.84
C ILE A 63 -26.29 4.14 -6.59
N GLU A 64 -26.42 3.30 -5.56
CA GLU A 64 -25.58 3.36 -4.35
C GLU A 64 -24.08 3.23 -4.68
N LEU A 65 -23.72 2.30 -5.57
CA LEU A 65 -22.34 2.10 -6.02
C LEU A 65 -21.79 3.34 -6.73
N LEU A 66 -22.57 3.93 -7.65
CA LEU A 66 -22.18 5.12 -8.42
C LEU A 66 -22.03 6.36 -7.53
N MET A 67 -22.90 6.52 -6.53
CA MET A 67 -22.82 7.65 -5.58
C MET A 67 -21.71 7.47 -4.52
N GLY A 68 -21.26 6.24 -4.26
CA GLY A 68 -20.27 5.93 -3.22
C GLY A 68 -18.83 6.35 -3.55
N ASP A 69 -18.54 6.75 -4.79
CA ASP A 69 -17.18 7.04 -5.26
C ASP A 69 -16.54 8.30 -4.65
N GLY A 70 -17.32 9.14 -3.97
CA GLY A 70 -16.85 10.34 -3.28
C GLY A 70 -16.11 10.09 -1.96
N LYS A 71 -16.13 8.88 -1.42
CA LYS A 71 -15.33 8.55 -0.23
C LYS A 71 -13.90 8.23 -0.68
N ALA A 72 -13.15 9.28 -1.00
CA ALA A 72 -11.69 9.19 -1.05
C ALA A 72 -11.20 8.48 0.23
N PRO A 73 -10.19 7.60 0.16
CA PRO A 73 -9.61 7.04 1.36
C PRO A 73 -9.10 8.22 2.21
N THR A 74 -9.80 8.51 3.29
CA THR A 74 -9.34 9.50 4.28
C THR A 74 -8.07 8.91 4.87
N VAL A 75 -6.91 9.36 4.37
CA VAL A 75 -5.63 8.99 4.95
C VAL A 75 -5.55 9.69 6.30
N ALA A 76 -6.08 9.03 7.34
CA ALA A 76 -5.96 9.45 8.71
C ALA A 76 -4.55 9.08 9.19
N VAL A 77 -3.60 10.02 9.02
CA VAL A 77 -2.28 9.90 9.63
C VAL A 77 -2.41 10.27 11.11
N ASN A 78 -2.57 9.26 11.96
CA ASN A 78 -2.45 9.45 13.40
C ASN A 78 -0.96 9.47 13.76
N ILE A 79 -0.39 10.67 13.92
CA ILE A 79 0.96 10.83 14.48
C ILE A 79 0.82 10.77 16.00
N ASP A 80 1.15 9.62 16.58
CA ASP A 80 1.30 9.50 18.02
C ASP A 80 2.65 10.13 18.43
N ALA A 81 2.60 11.35 18.97
CA ALA A 81 3.76 12.08 19.44
C ALA A 81 4.32 11.55 20.79
N SER A 82 3.73 10.50 21.38
CA SER A 82 4.18 9.96 22.67
C SER A 82 5.39 9.02 22.57
N THR A 83 5.71 8.51 21.38
CA THR A 83 6.83 7.58 21.16
C THR A 83 8.13 8.30 20.79
N ASN A 84 8.63 9.08 21.74
CA ASN A 84 9.98 9.67 21.70
C ASN A 84 11.04 8.65 22.12
N VAL A 85 11.04 7.46 21.50
CA VAL A 85 12.02 6.39 21.76
C VAL A 85 12.59 5.89 20.42
N GLY A 86 13.54 6.65 19.89
CA GLY A 86 14.67 6.09 19.14
C GLY A 86 14.50 5.83 17.63
N GLY A 87 13.91 6.72 16.84
CA GLY A 87 14.03 6.60 15.37
C GLY A 87 13.14 7.48 14.48
N GLY A 88 12.85 8.72 14.89
CA GLY A 88 12.07 9.65 14.06
C GLY A 88 12.97 10.51 13.16
N TYR A 89 12.51 10.83 11.94
CA TYR A 89 13.14 11.84 11.10
C TYR A 89 13.06 13.19 11.79
N GLU A 90 14.20 13.69 12.26
CA GLU A 90 14.31 14.98 12.93
C GLU A 90 14.38 16.10 11.87
N PHE A 91 13.42 17.03 11.91
CA PHE A 91 13.39 18.16 11.00
C PHE A 91 14.49 19.16 11.36
N VAL A 92 15.60 19.13 10.62
CA VAL A 92 16.69 20.09 10.77
C VAL A 92 16.28 21.42 10.12
N ARG A 93 16.24 22.49 10.91
CA ARG A 93 16.03 23.84 10.38
C ARG A 93 17.24 24.26 9.53
N PRO A 94 17.04 24.93 8.37
CA PRO A 94 18.15 25.38 7.53
C PRO A 94 19.12 26.28 8.33
N GLY A 95 20.36 25.83 8.49
CA GLY A 95 21.42 26.56 9.20
C GLY A 95 22.02 25.85 10.43
N THR A 96 21.42 24.76 10.90
CA THR A 96 21.96 24.01 12.05
C THR A 96 22.86 22.87 11.59
N ARG A 97 24.15 22.88 11.99
CA ARG A 97 25.06 21.73 11.83
C ARG A 97 24.89 20.78 13.00
N ILE A 98 24.64 19.51 12.71
CA ILE A 98 24.67 18.42 13.69
C ILE A 98 26.14 18.02 13.88
N VAL A 99 26.64 18.11 15.10
CA VAL A 99 27.97 17.61 15.48
C VAL A 99 27.76 16.29 16.21
N GLU A 100 28.09 15.17 15.55
CA GLU A 100 28.14 13.87 16.22
C GLU A 100 29.39 13.81 17.10
N ILE A 101 29.20 13.78 18.42
CA ILE A 101 30.29 13.51 19.36
C ILE A 101 30.44 12.00 19.48
N LEU A 102 31.37 11.42 18.72
CA LEU A 102 31.82 10.06 18.97
C LEU A 102 32.63 10.03 20.27
N ARG A 103 32.10 9.33 21.26
CA ARG A 103 32.78 9.13 22.55
C ARG A 103 33.86 8.07 22.37
N ASP A 104 35.02 8.46 21.86
CA ASP A 104 36.20 7.60 21.92
C ASP A 104 36.87 7.71 23.29
N ARG A 105 37.33 6.58 23.83
CA ARG A 105 37.93 6.49 25.15
C ARG A 105 39.35 7.05 25.12
N GLY A 106 39.48 8.37 25.14
CA GLY A 106 40.76 9.04 25.42
C GLY A 106 40.96 10.33 24.63
N GLY A 107 40.62 11.46 25.24
CA GLY A 107 41.07 12.78 24.81
C GLY A 107 40.15 13.48 23.80
N PHE A 108 39.79 14.73 24.11
CA PHE A 108 39.01 15.59 23.23
C PHE A 108 39.93 16.21 22.15
N HIS A 109 39.66 15.93 20.88
CA HIS A 109 40.19 16.71 19.77
C HIS A 109 39.05 17.22 18.88
N LEU A 110 38.94 18.54 18.81
CA LEU A 110 38.09 19.24 17.84
C LEU A 110 38.81 19.25 16.49
N LEU A 111 38.24 18.58 15.48
CA LEU A 111 38.59 18.80 14.08
C LEU A 111 37.56 19.77 13.50
N LEU A 112 38.05 20.95 13.09
CA LEU A 112 37.31 22.01 12.40
C LEU A 112 37.03 21.63 10.95
#